data_AF-A0AA43W692-F1
#
_entry.id   AF-A0AA43W692-F1
#
_cell.length_a   1.000
_cell.length_b   1.000
_cell.length_c   1.000
_cell.angle_alpha   90.00
_cell.angle_beta   90.00
_cell.angle_gamma   90.00
#
_symmetry.space_group_name_H-M   'P 1'
#
loop_
_entity.id
_entity.type
_entity.pdbx_description
1 polymer ?
#
loop_
_entity_poly.entity_id
_entity_poly.type
_entity_poly.pdbx_seq_one_letter_code
_entity_poly.pdbx_strand_id
1 'polypeptide(L)'
;MGASASVIQEYYKAVDYWADIVGNRDWKLSVWIVGQNDVDLVDRFLEIERSPVGQFDDIFFRFDTPYRGDDEEYTEQLWQEYAGWFSEKVEEKYDILRALRHDGLLKEEYIPDVSVEHTAGNLWREMLRFKACISRLDDAFFCLYFPPEQERGYSRTGWFGNVLKEGVPQGIRMTTVDLKKNRSIRLGESREVVCIRPQFDMAAALHNRMARSDSGNDLIAPENRFKQQVTVVMDSTQKQDWKLLDREIRKLLDIAQEIKDTNIRISALLIASEACYAIREYKHSMKYSDETVREAEKAMQGGETAGYSYWKMAIAMKAAILTAGKKREEAVALYDMMAKKAVMQKDPYYVMEGYRMCGFLRYEDGKMEQAFEYFLLALAGGSYLSAEIRRSSTFVYAAYLALHTGRLVRAPIDVGILERQLCEWIGEDWKELVDNPDMQQAKARRRGSFFS
;
A
#
# COMPACT_ATOMS: atom_id res chain seq x y z
N MET A 1 -8.43 -14.92 -35.76
CA MET A 1 -8.94 -14.72 -34.39
C MET A 1 -7.78 -14.97 -33.43
N GLY A 2 -7.07 -13.93 -33.03
CA GLY A 2 -5.95 -14.04 -32.09
C GLY A 2 -6.49 -14.23 -30.67
N ALA A 3 -5.91 -15.16 -29.92
CA ALA A 3 -6.29 -15.41 -28.53
C ALA A 3 -6.19 -14.10 -27.71
N SER A 4 -7.26 -13.73 -27.01
CA SER A 4 -7.26 -12.55 -26.14
C SER A 4 -6.29 -12.79 -24.97
N ALA A 5 -5.25 -11.96 -24.87
CA ALA A 5 -4.25 -11.98 -23.80
C ALA A 5 -4.92 -11.81 -22.43
N SER A 6 -4.56 -12.63 -21.44
CA SER A 6 -5.04 -12.52 -20.05
C SER A 6 -3.87 -12.32 -19.09
N VAL A 7 -4.08 -11.69 -17.93
CA VAL A 7 -2.98 -11.48 -16.96
C VAL A 7 -2.33 -12.79 -16.54
N ILE A 8 -3.10 -13.89 -16.46
CA ILE A 8 -2.57 -15.22 -16.17
C ILE A 8 -1.72 -15.73 -17.35
N GLN A 9 -2.14 -15.50 -18.60
CA GLN A 9 -1.32 -15.86 -19.77
C GLN A 9 -0.05 -15.03 -19.84
N GLU A 10 -0.11 -13.73 -19.54
CA GLU A 10 1.09 -12.87 -19.49
C GLU A 10 2.03 -13.29 -18.35
N TYR A 11 1.48 -13.71 -17.20
CA TYR A 11 2.26 -14.31 -16.13
C TYR A 11 2.97 -15.59 -16.59
N TYR A 12 2.27 -16.52 -17.24
CA TYR A 12 2.90 -17.75 -17.74
C TYR A 12 3.93 -17.48 -18.83
N LYS A 13 3.79 -16.41 -19.63
CA LYS A 13 4.88 -15.98 -20.52
C LYS A 13 6.11 -15.58 -19.73
N ALA A 14 5.98 -14.87 -18.61
CA ALA A 14 7.12 -14.54 -17.75
C ALA A 14 7.80 -15.82 -17.22
N VAL A 15 7.01 -16.81 -16.80
CA VAL A 15 7.52 -18.15 -16.42
C VAL A 15 8.28 -18.79 -17.58
N ASP A 16 7.72 -18.80 -18.79
CA ASP A 16 8.36 -19.39 -19.98
C ASP A 16 9.69 -18.70 -20.32
N TYR A 17 9.72 -17.35 -20.30
CA TYR A 17 10.96 -16.59 -20.53
C TYR A 17 12.04 -16.89 -19.49
N TRP A 18 11.65 -17.14 -18.24
CA TRP A 18 12.60 -17.54 -17.21
C TRP A 18 13.07 -19.00 -17.39
N ALA A 19 12.15 -19.89 -17.76
CA ALA A 19 12.45 -21.30 -18.03
C ALA A 19 13.47 -21.47 -19.17
N ASP A 20 13.43 -20.60 -20.19
CA ASP A 20 14.38 -20.60 -21.30
C ASP A 20 15.84 -20.37 -20.86
N ILE A 21 16.03 -19.65 -19.74
CA ILE A 21 17.37 -19.27 -19.26
C ILE A 21 17.82 -20.09 -18.05
N VAL A 22 16.89 -20.59 -17.22
CA VAL A 22 17.22 -21.19 -15.91
C VAL A 22 18.14 -22.41 -16.04
N GLY A 23 17.95 -23.22 -17.10
CA GLY A 23 18.76 -24.41 -17.39
C GLY A 23 20.21 -24.11 -17.76
N ASN A 24 20.52 -22.88 -18.20
CA ASN A 24 21.90 -22.47 -18.49
C ASN A 24 22.62 -22.06 -17.20
N ARG A 25 23.56 -22.87 -16.72
CA ARG A 25 24.28 -22.62 -15.45
C ARG A 25 25.39 -21.55 -15.54
N ASP A 26 25.62 -20.97 -16.71
CA ASP A 26 26.73 -20.03 -16.94
C ASP A 26 26.37 -18.56 -16.72
N TRP A 27 25.09 -18.18 -16.86
CA TRP A 27 24.70 -16.78 -16.69
C TRP A 27 24.76 -16.36 -15.21
N LYS A 28 25.07 -15.08 -15.00
CA LYS A 28 25.26 -14.46 -13.69
C LYS A 28 24.30 -13.30 -13.45
N LEU A 29 23.92 -12.58 -14.50
CA LEU A 29 22.97 -11.47 -14.43
C LEU A 29 21.92 -11.62 -15.52
N SER A 30 20.65 -11.64 -15.13
CA SER A 30 19.53 -11.45 -16.04
C SER A 30 18.95 -10.04 -15.89
N VAL A 31 18.71 -9.38 -17.03
CA VAL A 31 18.11 -8.04 -17.08
C VAL A 31 16.82 -8.12 -17.87
N TRP A 32 15.69 -7.94 -17.19
CA TRP A 32 14.37 -7.86 -17.79
C TRP A 32 14.15 -6.48 -18.39
N ILE A 33 14.12 -6.38 -19.72
CA ILE A 33 13.95 -5.10 -20.42
C ILE A 33 12.49 -4.95 -20.82
N VAL A 34 11.73 -4.19 -20.03
CA VAL A 34 10.26 -4.14 -20.14
C VAL A 34 9.72 -2.71 -20.26
N GLY A 35 8.46 -2.58 -20.66
CA GLY A 35 7.76 -1.30 -20.60
C GLY A 35 7.35 -0.95 -19.16
N GLN A 36 7.07 0.32 -18.89
CA GLN A 36 6.64 0.79 -17.57
C GLN A 36 5.44 -0.01 -17.03
N ASN A 37 4.47 -0.33 -17.90
CA ASN A 37 3.25 -1.06 -17.54
C ASN A 37 3.48 -2.56 -17.24
N ASP A 38 4.66 -3.08 -17.57
CA ASP A 38 4.99 -4.50 -17.45
C ASP A 38 5.90 -4.78 -16.24
N VAL A 39 6.45 -3.74 -15.60
CA VAL A 39 7.36 -3.86 -14.45
C VAL A 39 6.69 -4.65 -13.33
N ASP A 40 5.46 -4.28 -12.99
CA ASP A 40 4.69 -4.95 -11.93
C ASP A 40 4.47 -6.43 -12.22
N LEU A 41 4.34 -6.84 -13.49
CA LEU A 41 4.18 -8.25 -13.84
C LEU A 41 5.46 -9.04 -13.50
N VAL A 42 6.62 -8.52 -13.89
CA VAL A 42 7.92 -9.16 -13.62
C VAL A 42 8.23 -9.16 -12.14
N ASP A 43 7.96 -8.05 -11.45
CA ASP A 43 8.12 -7.95 -9.99
C ASP A 43 7.24 -9.00 -9.29
N ARG A 44 5.97 -9.15 -9.68
CA ARG A 44 5.07 -10.16 -9.12
C ARG A 44 5.49 -11.59 -9.44
N PHE A 45 6.06 -11.83 -10.62
CA PHE A 45 6.66 -13.12 -10.94
C PHE A 45 7.78 -13.46 -9.95
N LEU A 46 8.74 -12.56 -9.76
CA LEU A 46 9.86 -12.79 -8.83
C LEU A 46 9.40 -12.91 -7.37
N GLU A 47 8.35 -12.17 -6.97
CA GLU A 47 7.72 -12.31 -5.65
C GLU A 47 7.07 -13.67 -5.44
N ILE A 48 6.41 -14.23 -6.46
CA ILE A 48 5.80 -15.57 -6.38
C ILE A 48 6.89 -16.64 -6.31
N GLU A 49 7.97 -16.52 -7.08
CA GLU A 49 9.09 -17.46 -7.03
C GLU A 49 9.85 -17.43 -5.70
N ARG A 50 9.78 -16.33 -4.95
CA ARG A 50 10.28 -16.23 -3.56
C ARG A 50 9.39 -16.97 -2.55
N SER A 51 8.14 -17.26 -2.88
CA SER A 51 7.19 -17.88 -1.98
C SER A 51 7.23 -19.42 -2.06
N PRO A 52 6.62 -20.14 -1.09
CA PRO A 52 6.54 -21.60 -1.14
C PRO A 52 5.77 -22.19 -2.35
N VAL A 53 5.09 -21.35 -3.14
CA VAL A 53 4.37 -21.76 -4.36
C VAL A 53 5.13 -21.44 -5.64
N GLY A 54 6.40 -21.00 -5.54
CA GLY A 54 7.32 -20.86 -6.67
C GLY A 54 7.51 -22.20 -7.40
N GLN A 55 7.83 -22.12 -8.69
CA GLN A 55 7.95 -23.28 -9.57
C GLN A 55 9.40 -23.68 -9.85
N PHE A 56 10.35 -22.75 -9.72
CA PHE A 56 11.75 -23.01 -10.00
C PHE A 56 12.54 -23.43 -8.75
N ASP A 57 13.58 -24.23 -8.96
CA ASP A 57 14.43 -24.76 -7.88
C ASP A 57 15.38 -23.72 -7.26
N ASP A 58 15.58 -22.58 -7.95
CA ASP A 58 16.40 -21.48 -7.44
C ASP A 58 15.70 -20.84 -6.23
N ILE A 59 16.48 -20.44 -5.22
CA ILE A 59 15.98 -19.76 -4.03
C ILE A 59 16.10 -18.26 -4.23
N PHE A 60 14.96 -17.56 -4.25
CA PHE A 60 14.91 -16.14 -4.56
C PHE A 60 15.06 -15.28 -3.31
N PHE A 61 15.94 -14.30 -3.38
CA PHE A 61 16.11 -13.25 -2.38
C PHE A 61 15.82 -11.91 -3.03
N ARG A 62 15.34 -10.95 -2.26
CA ARG A 62 15.08 -9.60 -2.72
C ARG A 62 15.85 -8.64 -1.83
N PHE A 63 16.58 -7.72 -2.46
CA PHE A 63 17.18 -6.58 -1.80
C PHE A 63 16.33 -5.34 -2.07
N ASP A 64 15.78 -4.74 -1.02
CA ASP A 64 14.97 -3.52 -1.10
C ASP A 64 15.79 -2.23 -0.96
N THR A 65 17.09 -2.35 -0.67
CA THR A 65 18.02 -1.21 -0.63
C THR A 65 17.99 -0.43 -1.96
N PRO A 66 17.71 0.89 -1.93
CA PRO A 66 17.76 1.74 -3.11
C PRO A 66 19.20 2.15 -3.48
N TYR A 67 19.48 2.27 -4.77
CA TYR A 67 20.76 2.71 -5.31
C TYR A 67 20.81 4.23 -5.51
N ARG A 68 21.65 4.92 -4.73
CA ARG A 68 21.73 6.40 -4.74
C ARG A 68 22.87 6.97 -5.59
N GLY A 69 23.47 6.17 -6.47
CA GLY A 69 24.54 6.59 -7.36
C GLY A 69 25.96 6.45 -6.80
N ASP A 70 26.10 5.87 -5.60
CA ASP A 70 27.38 5.55 -4.97
C ASP A 70 27.50 4.03 -4.79
N ASP A 71 28.51 3.44 -5.41
CA ASP A 71 28.71 1.99 -5.42
C ASP A 71 29.18 1.46 -4.05
N GLU A 72 30.00 2.22 -3.31
CA GLU A 72 30.53 1.82 -2.00
C GLU A 72 29.42 1.91 -0.94
N GLU A 73 28.70 3.03 -0.91
CA GLU A 73 27.56 3.21 0.00
C GLU A 73 26.47 2.16 -0.27
N TYR A 74 26.20 1.85 -1.54
CA TYR A 74 25.19 0.85 -1.88
C TYR A 74 25.60 -0.54 -1.40
N THR A 75 26.84 -0.96 -1.63
CA THR A 75 27.32 -2.25 -1.15
C THR A 75 27.30 -2.34 0.37
N GLU A 76 27.66 -1.27 1.09
CA GLU A 76 27.54 -1.20 2.55
C GLU A 76 26.09 -1.40 3.01
N GLN A 77 25.13 -0.75 2.37
CA GLN A 77 23.70 -0.89 2.72
C GLN A 77 23.17 -2.30 2.42
N LEU A 78 23.62 -2.94 1.32
CA LEU A 78 23.27 -4.33 1.05
C LEU A 78 23.77 -5.29 2.14
N TRP A 79 24.96 -5.05 2.70
CA TRP A 79 25.47 -5.80 3.85
C TRP A 79 24.61 -5.62 5.10
N GLN A 80 24.21 -4.37 5.37
CA GLN A 80 23.33 -4.06 6.50
C GLN A 80 21.95 -4.72 6.35
N GLU A 81 21.37 -4.68 5.14
CA GLU A 81 20.12 -5.36 4.83
C GLU A 81 20.24 -6.87 5.03
N TYR A 82 21.30 -7.49 4.48
CA TYR A 82 21.56 -8.91 4.62
C TYR A 82 21.70 -9.33 6.09
N ALA A 83 22.50 -8.61 6.88
CA ALA A 83 22.65 -8.87 8.31
C ALA A 83 21.33 -8.64 9.08
N GLY A 84 20.55 -7.65 8.64
CA GLY A 84 19.20 -7.34 9.14
C GLY A 84 18.27 -8.54 9.11
N TRP A 85 18.30 -9.33 8.02
CA TRP A 85 17.47 -10.53 7.86
C TRP A 85 17.63 -11.57 8.98
N PHE A 86 18.75 -11.56 9.71
CA PHE A 86 19.06 -12.51 10.77
C PHE A 86 19.05 -11.91 12.19
N SER A 87 18.90 -10.59 12.32
CA SER A 87 19.01 -9.88 13.60
C SER A 87 17.68 -9.34 14.13
N GLU A 88 16.68 -9.17 13.25
CA GLU A 88 15.35 -8.72 13.66
C GLU A 88 14.61 -9.78 14.49
N LYS A 89 13.94 -9.34 15.57
CA LYS A 89 13.05 -10.21 16.34
C LYS A 89 11.78 -10.47 15.56
N VAL A 90 11.75 -11.59 14.84
CA VAL A 90 10.56 -12.03 14.08
C VAL A 90 9.62 -12.85 14.98
N GLU A 91 8.30 -12.77 14.76
CA GLU A 91 7.35 -13.68 15.39
C GLU A 91 7.69 -15.14 15.05
N GLU A 92 7.53 -16.05 15.99
CA GLU A 92 7.96 -17.46 15.88
C GLU A 92 7.46 -18.18 14.62
N LYS A 93 6.25 -17.88 14.14
CA LYS A 93 5.67 -18.45 12.91
C LYS A 93 6.35 -18.00 11.61
N TYR A 94 7.20 -16.98 11.66
CA TYR A 94 7.94 -16.43 10.53
C TYR A 94 9.46 -16.57 10.70
N ASP A 95 9.93 -17.21 11.77
CA ASP A 95 11.35 -17.47 12.03
C ASP A 95 11.82 -18.69 11.22
N ILE A 96 12.30 -18.44 10.00
CA ILE A 96 12.73 -19.47 9.06
C ILE A 96 13.94 -20.25 9.60
N LEU A 97 14.88 -19.61 10.30
CA LEU A 97 16.02 -20.31 10.88
C LEU A 97 15.58 -21.31 11.96
N ARG A 98 14.63 -20.91 12.80
CA ARG A 98 14.06 -21.79 13.82
C ARG A 98 13.26 -22.94 13.20
N ALA A 99 12.52 -22.69 12.12
CA ALA A 99 11.83 -23.74 11.36
C ALA A 99 12.83 -24.73 10.73
N LEU A 100 13.88 -24.25 10.06
CA LEU A 100 14.93 -25.10 9.49
C LEU A 100 15.64 -25.94 10.54
N ARG A 101 15.87 -25.38 11.75
CA ARG A 101 16.42 -26.10 12.90
C ARG A 101 15.46 -27.18 13.39
N HIS A 102 14.19 -26.84 13.59
CA HIS A 102 13.15 -27.78 14.03
C HIS A 102 13.01 -28.96 13.08
N ASP A 103 13.07 -28.70 11.77
CA ASP A 103 12.90 -29.72 10.73
C ASP A 103 14.21 -30.49 10.42
N GLY A 104 15.29 -30.21 11.14
CA GLY A 104 16.59 -30.87 10.98
C GLY A 104 17.27 -30.57 9.64
N LEU A 105 16.86 -29.49 8.96
CA LEU A 105 17.41 -29.08 7.67
C LEU A 105 18.65 -28.19 7.82
N LEU A 106 18.80 -27.52 8.97
CA LEU A 106 19.98 -26.72 9.32
C LEU A 106 21.10 -27.63 9.87
N LYS A 107 22.22 -27.73 9.15
CA LYS A 107 23.39 -28.55 9.49
C LYS A 107 24.18 -27.98 10.67
N GLU A 108 24.26 -26.65 10.74
CA GLU A 108 24.98 -25.91 11.78
C GLU A 108 24.35 -24.54 12.00
N GLU A 109 24.56 -23.96 13.19
CA GLU A 109 24.06 -22.63 13.52
C GLU A 109 24.69 -21.57 12.60
N TYR A 110 23.86 -20.68 12.09
CA TYR A 110 24.28 -19.62 11.17
C TYR A 110 24.10 -18.25 11.81
N ILE A 111 25.17 -17.46 11.82
CA ILE A 111 25.19 -16.06 12.23
C ILE A 111 26.05 -15.32 11.20
N PRO A 112 25.54 -14.28 10.51
CA PRO A 112 26.31 -13.54 9.52
C PRO A 112 27.65 -13.03 10.06
N ASP A 113 28.74 -13.23 9.32
CA ASP A 113 30.05 -12.66 9.61
C ASP A 113 30.17 -11.28 8.96
N VAL A 114 29.88 -10.25 9.76
CA VAL A 114 29.97 -8.83 9.37
C VAL A 114 31.34 -8.23 9.69
N SER A 115 32.34 -9.04 10.07
CA SER A 115 33.68 -8.54 10.39
C SER A 115 34.59 -8.43 9.16
N VAL A 116 34.19 -9.08 8.06
CA VAL A 116 34.90 -9.02 6.78
C VAL A 116 34.67 -7.68 6.09
N GLU A 117 35.56 -7.34 5.17
CA GLU A 117 35.40 -6.14 4.34
C GLU A 117 34.07 -6.19 3.55
N HIS A 118 33.30 -5.10 3.55
CA HIS A 118 31.99 -5.05 2.92
C HIS A 118 32.10 -4.85 1.40
N THR A 119 32.42 -5.93 0.68
CA THR A 119 32.43 -5.99 -0.79
C THR A 119 31.31 -6.90 -1.31
N ALA A 120 30.91 -6.72 -2.57
CA ALA A 120 29.93 -7.63 -3.19
C ALA A 120 30.46 -9.08 -3.22
N GLY A 121 31.74 -9.27 -3.54
CA GLY A 121 32.38 -10.59 -3.54
C GLY A 121 32.41 -11.29 -2.17
N ASN A 122 32.57 -10.54 -1.08
CA ASN A 122 32.45 -11.09 0.28
C ASN A 122 30.98 -11.43 0.60
N LEU A 123 30.01 -10.62 0.15
CA LEU A 123 28.58 -10.88 0.37
C LEU A 123 28.15 -12.18 -0.31
N TRP A 124 28.59 -12.43 -1.54
CA TRP A 124 28.33 -13.69 -2.25
C TRP A 124 28.88 -14.90 -1.51
N ARG A 125 30.11 -14.78 -0.98
CA ARG A 125 30.74 -15.84 -0.19
C ARG A 125 29.97 -16.10 1.10
N GLU A 126 29.46 -15.06 1.73
CA GLU A 126 28.68 -15.17 2.95
C GLU A 126 27.30 -15.81 2.70
N MET A 127 26.61 -15.41 1.62
CA MET A 127 25.37 -16.07 1.21
C MET A 127 25.59 -17.55 0.85
N LEU A 128 26.73 -17.90 0.24
CA LEU A 128 27.09 -19.30 0.00
C LEU A 128 27.45 -20.05 1.28
N ARG A 129 28.00 -19.39 2.30
CA ARG A 129 28.18 -19.97 3.63
C ARG A 129 26.84 -20.31 4.25
N PHE A 130 25.89 -19.37 4.21
CA PHE A 130 24.51 -19.63 4.64
C PHE A 130 23.89 -20.82 3.89
N LYS A 131 24.03 -20.86 2.57
CA LYS A 131 23.57 -21.97 1.74
C LYS A 131 24.16 -23.31 2.20
N ALA A 132 25.46 -23.34 2.50
CA ALA A 132 26.15 -24.56 2.94
C ALA A 132 25.61 -25.10 4.28
N CYS A 133 25.15 -24.22 5.17
CA CYS A 133 24.52 -24.57 6.43
C CYS A 133 23.15 -25.24 6.26
N ILE A 134 22.53 -25.18 5.08
CA ILE A 134 21.21 -25.79 4.83
C ILE A 134 21.38 -27.06 3.98
N SER A 135 20.73 -28.15 4.40
CA SER A 135 20.70 -29.39 3.64
C SER A 135 19.77 -29.31 2.43
N ARG A 136 20.07 -30.10 1.38
CA ARG A 136 19.27 -30.22 0.15
C ARG A 136 19.24 -28.99 -0.75
N LEU A 137 20.06 -27.97 -0.50
CA LEU A 137 20.20 -26.81 -1.37
C LEU A 137 21.42 -26.90 -2.31
N ASP A 138 22.20 -27.97 -2.26
CA ASP A 138 23.51 -28.06 -2.93
C ASP A 138 23.43 -27.67 -4.43
N ASP A 139 22.40 -28.14 -5.14
CA ASP A 139 22.19 -27.89 -6.56
C ASP A 139 21.47 -26.59 -6.93
N ALA A 140 20.75 -25.96 -5.99
CA ALA A 140 19.96 -24.74 -6.22
C ALA A 140 20.87 -23.49 -6.35
N PHE A 141 20.49 -22.50 -7.16
CA PHE A 141 21.14 -21.18 -7.08
C PHE A 141 20.40 -20.28 -6.10
N PHE A 142 21.11 -19.38 -5.44
CA PHE A 142 20.49 -18.21 -4.83
C PHE A 142 20.35 -17.13 -5.91
N CYS A 143 19.12 -16.78 -6.24
CA CYS A 143 18.78 -15.77 -7.22
C CYS A 143 18.45 -14.46 -6.52
N LEU A 144 19.31 -13.45 -6.68
CA LEU A 144 19.23 -12.18 -5.99
C LEU A 144 18.53 -11.16 -6.88
N TYR A 145 17.35 -10.73 -6.46
CA TYR A 145 16.54 -9.75 -7.15
C TYR A 145 16.81 -8.34 -6.62
N PHE A 146 17.18 -7.45 -7.54
CA PHE A 146 17.34 -6.02 -7.33
C PHE A 146 16.22 -5.28 -8.07
N PRO A 147 15.19 -4.77 -7.37
CA PRO A 147 14.04 -4.10 -7.99
C PRO A 147 14.47 -2.87 -8.81
N PRO A 148 13.67 -2.47 -9.81
CA PRO A 148 13.91 -1.21 -10.52
C PRO A 148 13.62 -0.01 -9.60
N GLU A 149 14.41 1.05 -9.74
CA GLU A 149 14.09 2.34 -9.11
C GLU A 149 13.04 3.11 -9.94
N GLN A 150 12.45 4.15 -9.36
CA GLN A 150 11.51 5.04 -10.06
C GLN A 150 12.13 5.62 -11.36
N GLU A 151 11.30 6.10 -12.30
CA GLU A 151 11.67 6.49 -13.67
C GLU A 151 12.86 7.48 -13.82
N ARG A 152 13.33 8.13 -12.75
CA ARG A 152 14.50 9.02 -12.72
C ARG A 152 15.63 8.56 -11.78
N GLY A 153 15.77 7.25 -11.58
CA GLY A 153 16.83 6.66 -10.75
C GLY A 153 18.24 6.82 -11.33
N TYR A 154 19.25 6.53 -10.52
CA TYR A 154 20.65 6.56 -10.93
C TYR A 154 21.00 5.36 -11.82
N SER A 155 22.02 5.49 -12.67
CA SER A 155 22.46 4.39 -13.53
C SER A 155 23.21 3.34 -12.72
N ARG A 156 22.70 2.11 -12.66
CA ARG A 156 23.35 0.95 -12.02
C ARG A 156 24.34 0.21 -12.91
N THR A 157 24.65 0.76 -14.10
CA THR A 157 25.57 0.11 -15.05
C THR A 157 26.96 -0.07 -14.47
N GLY A 158 27.46 0.93 -13.71
CA GLY A 158 28.76 0.90 -13.05
C GLY A 158 28.84 -0.24 -12.03
N TRP A 159 27.92 -0.23 -11.07
CA TRP A 159 27.85 -1.24 -10.02
C TRP A 159 27.76 -2.68 -10.57
N PHE A 160 26.77 -2.99 -11.42
CA PHE A 160 26.67 -4.34 -11.99
C PHE A 160 27.88 -4.72 -12.85
N GLY A 161 28.48 -3.75 -13.55
CA GLY A 161 29.71 -3.98 -14.31
C GLY A 161 30.89 -4.35 -13.43
N ASN A 162 31.04 -3.68 -12.28
CA ASN A 162 32.07 -3.96 -11.28
C ASN A 162 31.86 -5.35 -10.66
N VAL A 163 30.63 -5.67 -10.23
CA VAL A 163 30.27 -6.99 -9.67
C VAL A 163 30.60 -8.13 -10.66
N LEU A 164 30.25 -7.98 -11.93
CA LEU A 164 30.56 -8.99 -12.95
C LEU A 164 32.07 -9.11 -13.20
N LYS A 165 32.80 -7.99 -13.19
CA LYS A 165 34.26 -7.96 -13.39
C LYS A 165 35.01 -8.62 -12.24
N GLU A 166 34.56 -8.42 -11.00
CA GLU A 166 35.11 -9.08 -9.81
C GLU A 166 34.82 -10.58 -9.82
N GLY A 167 33.72 -10.99 -10.45
CA GLY A 167 33.33 -12.36 -10.66
C GLY A 167 32.23 -12.80 -9.70
N VAL A 168 31.18 -13.41 -10.26
CA VAL A 168 30.04 -13.94 -9.49
C VAL A 168 30.22 -15.45 -9.33
N PRO A 169 30.33 -15.97 -8.09
CA PRO A 169 30.64 -17.38 -7.86
C PRO A 169 29.51 -18.30 -8.34
N GLN A 170 29.83 -19.59 -8.51
CA GLN A 170 28.81 -20.58 -8.84
C GLN A 170 27.86 -20.77 -7.65
N GLY A 171 26.56 -20.89 -7.94
CA GLY A 171 25.52 -20.92 -6.92
C GLY A 171 24.89 -19.56 -6.62
N ILE A 172 25.42 -18.45 -7.15
CA ILE A 172 24.80 -17.13 -7.10
C ILE A 172 24.40 -16.69 -8.51
N ARG A 173 23.21 -16.10 -8.64
CA ARG A 173 22.70 -15.42 -9.82
C ARG A 173 22.02 -14.13 -9.40
N MET A 174 21.95 -13.16 -10.30
CA MET A 174 21.31 -11.87 -10.07
C MET A 174 20.25 -11.63 -11.14
N THR A 175 19.16 -10.99 -10.76
CA THR A 175 18.11 -10.57 -11.66
C THR A 175 17.68 -9.15 -11.35
N THR A 176 17.32 -8.40 -12.37
CA THR A 176 16.82 -7.02 -12.21
C THR A 176 15.93 -6.64 -13.39
N VAL A 177 15.20 -5.54 -13.23
CA VAL A 177 14.34 -4.96 -14.25
C VAL A 177 14.95 -3.64 -14.74
N ASP A 178 14.92 -3.41 -16.04
CA ASP A 178 15.35 -2.16 -16.66
C ASP A 178 14.29 -1.66 -17.66
N LEU A 179 14.06 -0.34 -17.68
CA LEU A 179 13.00 0.27 -18.46
C LEU A 179 13.42 0.44 -19.92
N LYS A 180 12.65 -0.09 -20.85
CA LYS A 180 12.93 -0.04 -22.30
C LYS A 180 13.16 1.37 -22.83
N LYS A 181 12.42 2.36 -22.34
CA LYS A 181 12.53 3.77 -22.77
C LYS A 181 13.60 4.56 -22.02
N ASN A 182 13.91 4.20 -20.78
CA ASN A 182 14.89 4.87 -19.94
C ASN A 182 15.84 3.87 -19.29
N ARG A 183 16.74 3.31 -20.11
CA ARG A 183 17.68 2.25 -19.71
C ARG A 183 18.71 2.77 -18.71
N SER A 184 18.64 2.27 -17.49
CA SER A 184 19.56 2.51 -16.38
C SER A 184 20.75 1.53 -16.38
N ILE A 185 20.62 0.37 -17.03
CA ILE A 185 21.62 -0.69 -17.10
C ILE A 185 21.98 -0.93 -18.57
N ARG A 186 23.20 -0.52 -18.96
CA ARG A 186 23.70 -0.60 -20.34
C ARG A 186 24.86 -1.59 -20.46
N LEU A 187 24.64 -2.81 -19.96
CA LEU A 187 25.57 -3.93 -20.13
C LEU A 187 25.27 -4.66 -21.44
N GLY A 188 26.31 -5.06 -22.16
CA GLY A 188 26.18 -5.87 -23.38
C GLY A 188 25.80 -7.31 -23.05
N GLU A 189 25.02 -7.95 -23.91
CA GLU A 189 24.76 -9.39 -23.79
C GLU A 189 26.05 -10.19 -23.94
N SER A 190 26.20 -11.18 -23.08
CA SER A 190 27.36 -12.07 -23.05
C SER A 190 26.92 -13.44 -22.55
N ARG A 191 27.87 -14.36 -22.39
CA ARG A 191 27.60 -15.64 -21.72
C ARG A 191 27.11 -15.45 -20.27
N GLU A 192 27.56 -14.39 -19.60
CA GLU A 192 27.25 -14.10 -18.20
C GLU A 192 26.07 -13.13 -18.03
N VAL A 193 25.76 -12.32 -19.05
CA VAL A 193 24.68 -11.32 -19.01
C VAL A 193 23.61 -11.65 -20.04
N VAL A 194 22.42 -11.99 -19.55
CA VAL A 194 21.26 -12.34 -20.39
C VAL A 194 20.22 -11.23 -20.32
N CYS A 195 19.83 -10.71 -21.49
CA CYS A 195 18.80 -9.69 -21.59
C CYS A 195 17.46 -10.33 -21.99
N ILE A 196 16.50 -10.39 -21.07
CA ILE A 196 15.16 -10.91 -21.34
C ILE A 196 14.31 -9.77 -21.89
N ARG A 197 13.78 -9.93 -23.10
CA ARG A 197 12.95 -8.92 -23.78
C ARG A 197 11.55 -9.47 -24.01
N PRO A 198 10.75 -9.57 -22.94
CA PRO A 198 9.45 -10.20 -23.05
C PRO A 198 8.52 -9.36 -23.93
N GLN A 199 7.74 -10.05 -24.76
CA GLN A 199 6.62 -9.46 -25.47
C GLN A 199 5.34 -9.66 -24.66
N PHE A 200 5.19 -8.82 -23.65
CA PHE A 200 3.95 -8.74 -22.89
C PHE A 200 2.93 -7.87 -23.61
N ASP A 201 1.67 -8.23 -23.49
CA ASP A 201 0.55 -7.36 -23.84
C ASP A 201 -0.26 -7.04 -22.59
N MET A 202 0.41 -6.48 -21.56
CA MET A 202 -0.26 -6.16 -20.30
C MET A 202 -1.34 -5.10 -20.47
N ALA A 203 -1.22 -4.21 -21.44
CA ALA A 203 -2.27 -3.25 -21.75
C ALA A 203 -3.55 -3.98 -22.21
N ALA A 204 -3.46 -4.90 -23.18
CA ALA A 204 -4.62 -5.69 -23.59
C ALA A 204 -5.01 -6.73 -22.54
N ALA A 205 -4.08 -7.27 -21.74
CA ALA A 205 -4.37 -8.24 -20.70
C ALA A 205 -5.05 -7.62 -19.47
N LEU A 206 -4.71 -6.39 -19.10
CA LEU A 206 -5.41 -5.60 -18.10
C LEU A 206 -6.77 -5.16 -18.63
N HIS A 207 -6.85 -4.69 -19.89
CA HIS A 207 -8.12 -4.39 -20.55
C HIS A 207 -9.01 -5.64 -20.68
N ASN A 208 -8.43 -6.81 -20.97
CA ASN A 208 -9.13 -8.09 -21.04
C ASN A 208 -9.42 -8.66 -19.66
N ARG A 209 -8.64 -8.37 -18.62
CA ARG A 209 -8.98 -8.73 -17.24
C ARG A 209 -10.17 -7.90 -16.79
N MET A 210 -10.17 -6.61 -17.10
CA MET A 210 -11.32 -5.71 -16.91
C MET A 210 -12.54 -6.19 -17.74
N ALA A 211 -12.34 -6.63 -18.99
CA ALA A 211 -13.41 -7.15 -19.85
C ALA A 211 -13.80 -8.64 -19.61
N ARG A 212 -12.96 -9.45 -18.94
CA ARG A 212 -13.24 -10.86 -18.55
C ARG A 212 -13.75 -10.97 -17.12
N SER A 213 -13.49 -9.98 -16.25
CA SER A 213 -14.36 -9.75 -15.09
C SER A 213 -15.81 -9.45 -15.52
N ASP A 214 -16.04 -9.14 -16.80
CA ASP A 214 -17.36 -8.95 -17.41
C ASP A 214 -17.89 -10.15 -18.22
N SER A 215 -17.15 -11.26 -18.42
CA SER A 215 -17.57 -12.26 -19.45
C SER A 215 -17.20 -13.75 -19.25
N GLY A 216 -16.99 -14.22 -18.02
CA GLY A 216 -16.67 -15.64 -17.73
C GLY A 216 -17.76 -16.43 -16.99
N ASN A 217 -18.79 -16.88 -17.71
CA ASN A 217 -19.67 -18.04 -17.43
C ASN A 217 -20.38 -18.24 -16.07
N ASP A 218 -20.52 -17.22 -15.23
CA ASP A 218 -21.35 -17.32 -14.04
C ASP A 218 -22.20 -16.05 -13.80
N LEU A 219 -22.77 -15.52 -14.89
CA LEU A 219 -23.72 -14.38 -14.89
C LEU A 219 -25.11 -14.75 -14.34
N ILE A 220 -25.33 -16.02 -13.98
CA ILE A 220 -26.53 -16.44 -13.23
C ILE A 220 -26.35 -16.09 -11.75
N ALA A 221 -25.13 -16.26 -11.21
CA ALA A 221 -24.82 -16.02 -9.82
C ALA A 221 -25.06 -14.53 -9.47
N PRO A 222 -26.00 -14.23 -8.55
CA PRO A 222 -26.33 -12.87 -8.15
C PRO A 222 -25.10 -12.05 -7.69
N GLU A 223 -24.09 -12.68 -7.08
CA GLU A 223 -22.85 -12.05 -6.59
C GLU A 223 -21.96 -11.50 -7.69
N ASN A 224 -21.94 -12.14 -8.86
CA ASN A 224 -21.17 -11.66 -10.02
C ASN A 224 -21.88 -10.52 -10.72
N ARG A 225 -23.22 -10.61 -10.84
CA ARG A 225 -24.06 -9.50 -11.31
C ARG A 225 -23.88 -8.27 -10.43
N PHE A 226 -23.74 -8.47 -9.11
CA PHE A 226 -23.51 -7.39 -8.16
C PHE A 226 -22.18 -6.67 -8.43
N LYS A 227 -21.07 -7.41 -8.52
CA LYS A 227 -19.74 -6.83 -8.78
C LYS A 227 -19.70 -6.05 -10.10
N GLN A 228 -20.32 -6.59 -11.15
CA GLN A 228 -20.44 -5.91 -12.44
C GLN A 228 -21.26 -4.61 -12.30
N GLN A 229 -22.39 -4.68 -11.61
CA GLN A 229 -23.26 -3.52 -11.45
C GLN A 229 -22.59 -2.43 -10.59
N VAL A 230 -21.71 -2.77 -9.65
CA VAL A 230 -20.87 -1.78 -8.94
C VAL A 230 -20.01 -1.00 -9.93
N THR A 231 -19.32 -1.66 -10.85
CA THR A 231 -18.53 -0.99 -11.90
C THR A 231 -19.39 -0.08 -12.76
N VAL A 232 -20.57 -0.55 -13.18
CA VAL A 232 -21.52 0.25 -13.97
C VAL A 232 -21.99 1.51 -13.22
N VAL A 233 -22.21 1.42 -11.91
CA VAL A 233 -22.54 2.57 -11.06
C VAL A 233 -21.36 3.54 -10.99
N MET A 234 -20.11 3.06 -10.85
CA MET A 234 -18.91 3.91 -10.85
C MET A 234 -18.71 4.62 -12.19
N ASP A 235 -18.86 3.92 -13.31
CA ASP A 235 -18.78 4.51 -14.66
C ASP A 235 -19.90 5.51 -14.92
N SER A 236 -21.11 5.23 -14.43
CA SER A 236 -22.25 6.15 -14.54
C SER A 236 -22.05 7.41 -13.69
N THR A 237 -21.36 7.28 -12.55
CA THR A 237 -20.99 8.41 -11.69
C THR A 237 -20.08 9.39 -12.44
N GLN A 238 -19.13 8.90 -13.23
CA GLN A 238 -18.23 9.75 -14.03
C GLN A 238 -18.97 10.60 -15.08
N LYS A 239 -20.13 10.12 -15.56
CA LYS A 239 -20.95 10.81 -16.56
C LYS A 239 -21.75 11.97 -15.98
N GLN A 240 -21.80 12.13 -14.65
CA GLN A 240 -22.52 13.19 -13.94
C GLN A 240 -24.01 13.32 -14.32
N ASP A 241 -24.66 12.22 -14.73
CA ASP A 241 -26.08 12.17 -15.09
C ASP A 241 -26.87 11.42 -14.01
N TRP A 242 -27.70 12.16 -13.27
CA TRP A 242 -28.57 11.61 -12.23
C TRP A 242 -29.55 10.55 -12.76
N LYS A 243 -30.17 10.74 -13.93
CA LYS A 243 -31.18 9.78 -14.43
C LYS A 243 -30.54 8.45 -14.78
N LEU A 244 -29.35 8.51 -15.39
CA LEU A 244 -28.57 7.32 -15.68
C LEU A 244 -28.14 6.64 -14.37
N LEU A 245 -27.58 7.41 -13.44
CA LEU A 245 -27.09 6.89 -12.17
C LEU A 245 -28.20 6.28 -11.32
N ASP A 246 -29.35 6.94 -11.17
CA ASP A 246 -30.51 6.42 -10.40
C ASP A 246 -30.97 5.06 -10.96
N ARG A 247 -31.00 4.91 -12.29
CA ARG A 247 -31.34 3.63 -12.93
C ARG A 247 -30.34 2.54 -12.57
N GLU A 248 -29.04 2.83 -12.64
CA GLU A 248 -28.00 1.85 -12.36
C GLU A 248 -27.87 1.53 -10.85
N ILE A 249 -28.15 2.49 -9.97
CA ILE A 249 -28.26 2.28 -8.52
C ILE A 249 -29.43 1.37 -8.19
N ARG A 250 -30.62 1.58 -8.80
CA ARG A 250 -31.78 0.70 -8.58
C ARG A 250 -31.47 -0.75 -8.91
N LYS A 251 -30.85 -0.99 -10.07
CA LYS A 251 -30.40 -2.35 -10.45
C LYS A 251 -29.41 -2.93 -9.44
N LEU A 252 -28.46 -2.13 -8.94
CA LEU A 252 -27.50 -2.58 -7.92
C LEU A 252 -28.23 -3.04 -6.65
N LEU A 253 -29.20 -2.26 -6.18
CA LEU A 253 -29.99 -2.57 -4.99
C LEU A 253 -30.88 -3.80 -5.19
N ASP A 254 -31.49 -3.95 -6.39
CA ASP A 254 -32.30 -5.12 -6.73
C ASP A 254 -31.46 -6.40 -6.70
N ILE A 255 -30.26 -6.38 -7.30
CA ILE A 255 -29.32 -7.52 -7.28
C ILE A 255 -28.86 -7.80 -5.85
N ALA A 256 -28.56 -6.77 -5.06
CA ALA A 256 -28.17 -6.92 -3.65
C ALA A 256 -29.27 -7.61 -2.84
N GLN A 257 -30.53 -7.30 -3.13
CA GLN A 257 -31.68 -7.92 -2.48
C GLN A 257 -31.86 -9.39 -2.87
N GLU A 258 -31.51 -9.77 -4.10
CA GLU A 258 -31.54 -11.17 -4.57
C GLU A 258 -30.54 -12.07 -3.83
N ILE A 259 -29.35 -11.55 -3.49
CA ILE A 259 -28.27 -12.31 -2.83
C ILE A 259 -28.63 -12.70 -1.38
N LYS A 260 -29.56 -11.98 -0.74
CA LYS A 260 -29.99 -12.19 0.66
C LYS A 260 -28.84 -12.15 1.69
N ASP A 261 -27.75 -11.47 1.36
CA ASP A 261 -26.64 -11.21 2.28
C ASP A 261 -26.74 -9.78 2.83
N THR A 262 -26.74 -9.65 4.16
CA THR A 262 -26.87 -8.38 4.87
C THR A 262 -25.72 -7.42 4.56
N ASN A 263 -24.48 -7.92 4.49
CA ASN A 263 -23.29 -7.11 4.22
C ASN A 263 -23.27 -6.60 2.78
N ILE A 264 -23.68 -7.43 1.82
CA ILE A 264 -23.82 -7.03 0.42
C ILE A 264 -24.88 -5.94 0.28
N ARG A 265 -26.01 -6.08 0.95
CA ARG A 265 -27.05 -5.05 0.97
C ARG A 265 -26.57 -3.72 1.57
N ILE A 266 -25.88 -3.77 2.72
CA ILE A 266 -25.32 -2.57 3.35
C ILE A 266 -24.27 -1.91 2.43
N SER A 267 -23.42 -2.72 1.79
CA SER A 267 -22.39 -2.21 0.87
C SER A 267 -22.99 -1.50 -0.36
N ALA A 268 -24.07 -2.02 -0.95
CA ALA A 268 -24.73 -1.35 -2.07
C ALA A 268 -25.39 -0.02 -1.69
N LEU A 269 -25.96 0.06 -0.49
CA LEU A 269 -26.49 1.33 0.02
C LEU A 269 -25.37 2.36 0.20
N LEU A 270 -24.20 1.94 0.69
CA LEU A 270 -23.04 2.82 0.83
C LEU A 270 -22.51 3.29 -0.53
N ILE A 271 -22.36 2.37 -1.49
CA ILE A 271 -21.93 2.70 -2.87
C ILE A 271 -22.90 3.68 -3.52
N ALA A 272 -24.21 3.47 -3.37
CA ALA A 272 -25.22 4.40 -3.87
C ALA A 272 -25.07 5.79 -3.22
N SER A 273 -24.77 5.85 -1.92
CA SER A 273 -24.53 7.09 -1.20
C SER A 273 -23.29 7.84 -1.72
N GLU A 274 -22.17 7.15 -1.91
CA GLU A 274 -20.91 7.69 -2.44
C GLU A 274 -21.07 8.19 -3.89
N ALA A 275 -21.73 7.40 -4.73
CA ALA A 275 -21.99 7.75 -6.12
C ALA A 275 -22.85 9.02 -6.23
N CYS A 276 -23.92 9.13 -5.42
CA CYS A 276 -24.73 10.34 -5.35
C CYS A 276 -23.93 11.55 -4.84
N TYR A 277 -23.06 11.35 -3.85
CA TYR A 277 -22.21 12.42 -3.32
C TYR A 277 -21.27 12.98 -4.39
N ALA A 278 -20.63 12.10 -5.15
CA ALA A 278 -19.66 12.47 -6.19
C ALA A 278 -20.28 13.38 -7.28
N ILE A 279 -21.55 13.16 -7.64
CA ILE A 279 -22.27 14.02 -8.59
C ILE A 279 -23.03 15.19 -7.92
N ARG A 280 -22.81 15.42 -6.61
CA ARG A 280 -23.43 16.47 -5.78
C ARG A 280 -24.95 16.32 -5.58
N GLU A 281 -25.50 15.13 -5.76
CA GLU A 281 -26.88 14.78 -5.44
C GLU A 281 -27.04 14.50 -3.93
N TYR A 282 -26.78 15.52 -3.11
CA TYR A 282 -26.67 15.41 -1.65
C TYR A 282 -27.93 14.87 -0.95
N LYS A 283 -29.12 15.17 -1.47
CA LYS A 283 -30.39 14.69 -0.91
C LYS A 283 -30.49 13.16 -1.01
N HIS A 284 -30.13 12.60 -2.17
CA HIS A 284 -30.16 11.16 -2.40
C HIS A 284 -29.00 10.47 -1.67
N SER A 285 -27.82 11.08 -1.68
CA SER A 285 -26.66 10.61 -0.91
C SER A 285 -27.00 10.47 0.57
N MET A 286 -27.62 11.49 1.19
CA MET A 286 -28.06 11.47 2.59
C MET A 286 -29.06 10.35 2.87
N LYS A 287 -30.05 10.18 1.99
CA LYS A 287 -31.05 9.11 2.12
C LYS A 287 -30.39 7.72 2.15
N TYR A 288 -29.49 7.45 1.21
CA TYR A 288 -28.77 6.17 1.18
C TYR A 288 -27.82 6.01 2.37
N SER A 289 -27.19 7.09 2.85
CA SER A 289 -26.40 7.02 4.09
C SER A 289 -27.27 6.68 5.30
N ASP A 290 -28.45 7.27 5.44
CA ASP A 290 -29.39 7.00 6.54
C ASP A 290 -29.84 5.53 6.54
N GLU A 291 -30.14 4.99 5.36
CA GLU A 291 -30.47 3.58 5.20
C GLU A 291 -29.27 2.68 5.55
N THR A 292 -28.06 3.05 5.12
CA THR A 292 -26.82 2.32 5.45
C THR A 292 -26.58 2.29 6.96
N VAL A 293 -26.71 3.43 7.65
CA VAL A 293 -26.56 3.53 9.11
C VAL A 293 -27.55 2.61 9.80
N ARG A 294 -28.83 2.65 9.40
CA ARG A 294 -29.88 1.83 10.01
C ARG A 294 -29.61 0.33 9.87
N GLU A 295 -29.23 -0.13 8.68
CA GLU A 295 -28.93 -1.56 8.47
C GLU A 295 -27.61 -1.97 9.14
N ALA A 296 -26.59 -1.11 9.14
CA ALA A 296 -25.35 -1.34 9.84
C ALA A 296 -25.54 -1.45 11.36
N GLU A 297 -26.38 -0.60 11.97
CA GLU A 297 -26.71 -0.69 13.41
C GLU A 297 -27.40 -2.00 13.78
N LYS A 298 -28.31 -2.49 12.92
CA LYS A 298 -28.92 -3.82 13.12
C LYS A 298 -27.88 -4.92 13.03
N ALA A 299 -26.99 -4.87 12.03
CA ALA A 299 -25.91 -5.86 11.88
C ALA A 299 -25.00 -5.87 13.12
N MET A 300 -24.65 -4.68 13.66
CA MET A 300 -23.90 -4.56 14.92
C MET A 300 -24.64 -5.17 16.11
N GLN A 301 -25.94 -4.93 16.25
CA GLN A 301 -26.76 -5.53 17.33
C GLN A 301 -26.86 -7.05 17.19
N GLY A 302 -26.83 -7.57 15.97
CA GLY A 302 -26.77 -8.99 15.65
C GLY A 302 -25.40 -9.64 15.86
N GLY A 303 -24.36 -8.88 16.24
CA GLY A 303 -23.00 -9.38 16.45
C GLY A 303 -22.15 -9.49 15.18
N GLU A 304 -22.62 -8.96 14.03
CA GLU A 304 -21.85 -8.96 12.80
C GLU A 304 -20.75 -7.89 12.85
N THR A 305 -19.49 -8.32 12.72
CA THR A 305 -18.30 -7.46 12.82
C THR A 305 -18.24 -6.37 11.74
N ALA A 306 -18.76 -6.66 10.54
CA ALA A 306 -18.79 -5.73 9.42
C ALA A 306 -19.73 -4.53 9.65
N GLY A 307 -20.72 -4.64 10.56
CA GLY A 307 -21.67 -3.57 10.85
C GLY A 307 -20.98 -2.29 11.33
N TYR A 308 -19.93 -2.39 12.16
CA TYR A 308 -19.19 -1.22 12.62
C TYR A 308 -18.46 -0.50 11.48
N SER A 309 -17.87 -1.27 10.55
CA SER A 309 -17.12 -0.74 9.41
C SER A 309 -18.02 0.08 8.48
N TYR A 310 -19.21 -0.42 8.15
CA TYR A 310 -20.16 0.33 7.33
C TYR A 310 -20.78 1.51 8.07
N TRP A 311 -21.06 1.34 9.37
CA TRP A 311 -21.61 2.42 10.20
C TRP A 311 -20.70 3.64 10.21
N LYS A 312 -19.39 3.47 10.47
CA LYS A 312 -18.45 4.59 10.55
C LYS A 312 -18.29 5.30 9.20
N MET A 313 -18.26 4.56 8.09
CA MET A 313 -18.22 5.13 6.74
C MET A 313 -19.48 5.95 6.42
N ALA A 314 -20.66 5.41 6.75
CA ALA A 314 -21.92 6.10 6.50
C ALA A 314 -22.08 7.36 7.37
N ILE A 315 -21.67 7.32 8.64
CA ILE A 315 -21.66 8.51 9.50
C ILE A 315 -20.70 9.59 8.97
N ALA A 316 -19.50 9.21 8.53
CA ALA A 316 -18.56 10.14 7.92
C ALA A 316 -19.13 10.75 6.64
N MET A 317 -19.81 9.96 5.80
CA MET A 317 -20.48 10.46 4.59
C MET A 317 -21.57 11.49 4.92
N LYS A 318 -22.45 11.19 5.89
CA LYS A 318 -23.47 12.14 6.36
C LYS A 318 -22.83 13.44 6.84
N ALA A 319 -21.75 13.35 7.62
CA ALA A 319 -21.04 14.52 8.10
C ALA A 319 -20.43 15.33 6.96
N ALA A 320 -19.82 14.67 5.96
CA ALA A 320 -19.28 15.32 4.76
C ALA A 320 -20.36 16.03 3.92
N ILE A 321 -21.55 15.45 3.78
CA ILE A 321 -22.70 16.09 3.13
C ILE A 321 -23.12 17.35 3.88
N LEU A 322 -23.23 17.27 5.21
CA LEU A 322 -23.60 18.41 6.06
C LEU A 322 -22.53 19.51 6.03
N THR A 323 -21.25 19.15 6.02
CA THR A 323 -20.13 20.09 5.82
C THR A 323 -20.26 20.81 4.47
N ALA A 324 -20.51 20.06 3.38
CA ALA A 324 -20.72 20.65 2.05
C ALA A 324 -21.96 21.58 2.03
N GLY A 325 -23.00 21.22 2.77
CA GLY A 325 -24.21 22.03 2.97
C GLY A 325 -24.07 23.17 3.99
N LYS A 326 -22.86 23.46 4.49
CA LYS A 326 -22.55 24.48 5.53
C LYS A 326 -23.28 24.28 6.87
N LYS A 327 -23.79 23.08 7.14
CA LYS A 327 -24.42 22.69 8.41
C LYS A 327 -23.38 22.15 9.40
N ARG A 328 -22.44 23.01 9.79
CA ARG A 328 -21.22 22.60 10.52
C ARG A 328 -21.49 22.03 11.91
N GLU A 329 -22.45 22.58 12.66
CA GLU A 329 -22.80 22.04 13.99
C GLU A 329 -23.33 20.60 13.90
N GLU A 330 -24.21 20.32 12.93
CA GLU A 330 -24.72 18.97 12.69
C GLU A 330 -23.60 18.01 12.24
N ALA A 331 -22.67 18.48 11.40
CA ALA A 331 -21.51 17.69 10.96
C ALA A 331 -20.56 17.36 12.13
N VAL A 332 -20.26 18.34 13.00
CA VAL A 332 -19.44 18.14 14.19
C VAL A 332 -20.09 17.11 15.13
N ALA A 333 -21.40 17.17 15.34
CA ALA A 333 -22.10 16.20 16.18
C ALA A 333 -21.96 14.76 15.64
N LEU A 334 -21.99 14.57 14.32
CA LEU A 334 -21.79 13.26 13.69
C LEU A 334 -20.34 12.76 13.81
N TYR A 335 -19.34 13.61 13.58
CA TYR A 335 -17.94 13.22 13.75
C TYR A 335 -17.58 12.93 15.22
N ASP A 336 -18.13 13.69 16.17
CA ASP A 336 -17.97 13.45 17.61
C ASP A 336 -18.61 12.12 18.03
N MET A 337 -19.83 11.83 17.55
CA MET A 337 -20.48 10.55 17.75
C MET A 337 -19.65 9.39 17.18
N MET A 338 -19.08 9.56 15.99
CA MET A 338 -18.20 8.57 15.37
C MET A 338 -16.96 8.31 16.23
N ALA A 339 -16.28 9.35 16.72
CA ALA A 339 -15.12 9.24 17.57
C ALA A 339 -15.43 8.50 18.89
N LYS A 340 -16.53 8.88 19.57
CA LYS A 340 -16.98 8.22 20.81
C LYS A 340 -17.27 6.74 20.61
N LYS A 341 -17.93 6.37 19.50
CA LYS A 341 -18.18 4.96 19.18
C LYS A 341 -16.90 4.22 18.82
N ALA A 342 -15.95 4.87 18.15
CA ALA A 342 -14.62 4.30 17.88
C ALA A 342 -13.81 4.02 19.15
N VAL A 343 -13.93 4.86 20.19
CA VAL A 343 -13.35 4.57 21.52
C VAL A 343 -13.91 3.25 22.07
N MET A 344 -15.23 3.07 22.03
CA MET A 344 -15.87 1.83 22.50
C MET A 344 -15.42 0.60 21.71
N GLN A 345 -15.10 0.76 20.42
CA GLN A 345 -14.63 -0.31 19.53
C GLN A 345 -13.11 -0.49 19.53
N LYS A 346 -12.37 0.28 20.33
CA LYS A 346 -10.89 0.28 20.37
C LYS A 346 -10.26 0.50 18.99
N ASP A 347 -10.83 1.40 18.19
CA ASP A 347 -10.34 1.79 16.86
C ASP A 347 -9.65 3.17 16.95
N PRO A 348 -8.36 3.24 17.33
CA PRO A 348 -7.67 4.50 17.55
C PRO A 348 -7.56 5.38 16.30
N TYR A 349 -7.58 4.77 15.11
CA TYR A 349 -7.55 5.50 13.84
C TYR A 349 -8.82 6.34 13.67
N TYR A 350 -10.01 5.75 13.90
CA TYR A 350 -11.26 6.50 13.77
C TYR A 350 -11.60 7.41 14.96
N VAL A 351 -11.00 7.16 16.14
CA VAL A 351 -11.00 8.16 17.23
C VAL A 351 -10.27 9.42 16.78
N MET A 352 -9.06 9.26 16.24
CA MET A 352 -8.26 10.35 15.71
C MET A 352 -8.99 11.08 14.58
N GLU A 353 -9.48 10.37 13.55
CA GLU A 353 -10.14 11.00 12.40
C GLU A 353 -11.40 11.77 12.78
N GLY A 354 -12.24 11.21 13.65
CA GLY A 354 -13.46 11.89 14.11
C GLY A 354 -13.15 13.21 14.81
N TYR A 355 -12.22 13.19 15.78
CA TYR A 355 -11.83 14.42 16.47
C TYR A 355 -11.04 15.38 15.58
N ARG A 356 -10.21 14.89 14.66
CA ARG A 356 -9.50 15.73 13.69
C ARG A 356 -10.49 16.51 12.83
N MET A 357 -11.55 15.86 12.35
CA MET A 357 -12.59 16.52 11.57
C MET A 357 -13.41 17.52 12.40
N CYS A 358 -13.73 17.20 13.67
CA CYS A 358 -14.32 18.18 14.60
C CYS A 358 -13.43 19.42 14.74
N GLY A 359 -12.13 19.23 15.01
CA GLY A 359 -11.16 20.31 15.16
C GLY A 359 -11.04 21.15 13.89
N PHE A 360 -10.99 20.51 12.72
CA PHE A 360 -10.94 21.20 11.44
C PHE A 360 -12.17 22.09 11.19
N LEU A 361 -13.38 21.58 11.44
CA LEU A 361 -14.60 22.37 11.26
C LEU A 361 -14.66 23.56 12.24
N ARG A 362 -14.23 23.38 13.48
CA ARG A 362 -14.13 24.48 14.46
C ARG A 362 -13.06 25.51 14.06
N TYR A 363 -11.96 25.06 13.50
CA TYR A 363 -10.90 25.92 12.97
C TYR A 363 -11.40 26.77 11.81
N GLU A 364 -12.16 26.18 10.87
CA GLU A 364 -12.78 26.92 9.76
C GLU A 364 -13.81 27.95 10.25
N ASP A 365 -14.53 27.66 11.33
CA ASP A 365 -15.50 28.57 11.96
C ASP A 365 -14.88 29.67 12.83
N GLY A 366 -13.55 29.72 12.96
CA GLY A 366 -12.89 30.72 13.82
C GLY A 366 -12.87 30.38 15.31
N LYS A 367 -13.42 29.23 15.72
CA LYS A 367 -13.51 28.81 17.12
C LYS A 367 -12.20 28.14 17.57
N MET A 368 -11.14 28.95 17.69
CA MET A 368 -9.75 28.46 17.87
C MET A 368 -9.54 27.63 19.14
N GLU A 369 -10.19 27.98 20.26
CA GLU A 369 -10.09 27.20 21.49
C GLU A 369 -10.67 25.79 21.34
N GLN A 370 -11.90 25.71 20.81
CA GLN A 370 -12.56 24.43 20.54
C GLN A 370 -11.80 23.60 19.51
N ALA A 371 -11.26 24.25 18.47
CA ALA A 371 -10.42 23.60 17.48
C ALA A 371 -9.19 22.96 18.12
N PHE A 372 -8.48 23.71 18.96
CA PHE A 372 -7.31 23.22 19.69
C PHE A 372 -7.66 22.02 20.58
N GLU A 373 -8.73 22.10 21.36
CA GLU A 373 -9.18 21.00 22.22
C GLU A 373 -9.47 19.72 21.42
N TYR A 374 -10.17 19.84 20.29
CA TYR A 374 -10.43 18.69 19.43
C TYR A 374 -9.16 18.13 18.77
N PHE A 375 -8.20 18.97 18.37
CA PHE A 375 -6.92 18.45 17.86
C PHE A 375 -6.13 17.73 18.95
N LEU A 376 -6.16 18.20 20.21
CA LEU A 376 -5.57 17.45 21.32
C LEU A 376 -6.25 16.09 21.53
N LEU A 377 -7.59 16.03 21.44
CA LEU A 377 -8.32 14.76 21.49
C LEU A 377 -7.95 13.84 20.32
N ALA A 378 -7.76 14.39 19.12
CA ALA A 378 -7.32 13.63 17.95
C ALA A 378 -5.92 13.04 18.16
N LEU A 379 -4.97 13.84 18.69
CA LEU A 379 -3.62 13.38 19.01
C LEU A 379 -3.62 12.34 20.13
N ALA A 380 -4.41 12.55 21.18
CA ALA A 380 -4.54 11.58 22.25
C ALA A 380 -5.09 10.24 21.72
N GLY A 381 -6.13 10.27 20.88
CA GLY A 381 -6.67 9.07 20.24
C GLY A 381 -5.67 8.38 19.30
N GLY A 382 -4.96 9.16 18.48
CA GLY A 382 -3.97 8.65 17.55
C GLY A 382 -2.65 8.20 18.20
N SER A 383 -2.38 8.58 19.44
CA SER A 383 -1.15 8.19 20.17
C SER A 383 -1.03 6.67 20.40
N TYR A 384 -2.15 5.95 20.34
CA TYR A 384 -2.22 4.49 20.40
C TYR A 384 -1.87 3.78 19.08
N LEU A 385 -1.70 4.53 17.99
CA LEU A 385 -1.23 3.99 16.70
C LEU A 385 0.28 3.75 16.76
N SER A 386 0.79 2.83 15.93
CA SER A 386 2.23 2.62 15.80
C SER A 386 2.92 3.92 15.32
N ALA A 387 4.22 4.07 15.62
CA ALA A 387 4.98 5.23 15.16
C ALA A 387 4.94 5.40 13.63
N GLU A 388 5.02 4.29 12.89
CA GLU A 388 4.90 4.27 11.44
C GLU A 388 3.54 4.80 10.96
N ILE A 389 2.43 4.30 11.52
CA ILE A 389 1.08 4.75 11.14
C ILE A 389 0.87 6.22 11.50
N ARG A 390 1.39 6.69 12.65
CA ARG A 390 1.32 8.11 13.00
C ARG A 390 2.04 8.99 11.97
N ARG A 391 3.21 8.57 11.49
CA ARG A 391 3.99 9.32 10.51
C ARG A 391 3.38 9.34 9.11
N SER A 392 2.64 8.28 8.73
CA SER A 392 2.02 8.15 7.39
C SER A 392 0.53 8.52 7.32
N SER A 393 -0.09 8.92 8.43
CA SER A 393 -1.52 9.25 8.51
C SER A 393 -1.78 10.74 8.76
N THR A 394 -3.07 11.10 8.90
CA THR A 394 -3.48 12.47 9.25
C THR A 394 -3.14 12.88 10.69
N PHE A 395 -2.47 12.04 11.46
CA PHE A 395 -1.93 12.39 12.77
C PHE A 395 -0.99 13.61 12.67
N VAL A 396 -0.10 13.63 11.67
CA VAL A 396 0.82 14.76 11.42
C VAL A 396 0.03 16.04 11.12
N TYR A 397 -1.08 15.92 10.39
CA TYR A 397 -1.99 17.03 10.11
C TYR A 397 -2.68 17.55 11.38
N ALA A 398 -3.16 16.66 12.25
CA ALA A 398 -3.71 17.03 13.55
C ALA A 398 -2.66 17.70 14.45
N ALA A 399 -1.41 17.22 14.43
CA ALA A 399 -0.29 17.79 15.17
C ALA A 399 0.04 19.21 14.71
N TYR A 400 0.10 19.41 13.40
CA TYR A 400 0.30 20.71 12.79
C TYR A 400 -0.77 21.72 13.22
N LEU A 401 -2.04 21.35 13.10
CA LEU A 401 -3.12 22.24 13.47
C LEU A 401 -3.22 22.46 14.98
N ALA A 402 -2.92 21.45 15.81
CA ALA A 402 -2.82 21.63 17.26
C ALA A 402 -1.74 22.65 17.64
N LEU A 403 -0.54 22.57 17.06
CA LEU A 403 0.51 23.56 17.29
C LEU A 403 0.09 24.95 16.79
N HIS A 404 -0.50 25.02 15.59
CA HIS A 404 -0.93 26.28 15.02
C HIS A 404 -2.00 26.96 15.88
N THR A 405 -3.08 26.25 16.24
CA THR A 405 -4.14 26.81 17.09
C THR A 405 -3.66 27.03 18.52
N GLY A 406 -2.83 26.14 19.06
CA GLY A 406 -2.24 26.25 20.39
C GLY A 406 -1.42 27.52 20.56
N ARG A 407 -0.57 27.86 19.58
CA ARG A 407 0.19 29.12 19.55
C ARG A 407 -0.68 30.37 19.54
N LEU A 408 -1.95 30.26 19.13
CA LEU A 408 -2.91 31.38 19.12
C LEU A 408 -3.69 31.50 20.43
N VAL A 409 -3.89 30.40 21.18
CA VAL A 409 -4.83 30.34 22.32
C VAL A 409 -4.22 29.86 23.65
N ARG A 410 -2.93 29.51 23.68
CA ARG A 410 -2.21 29.04 24.87
C ARG A 410 -0.90 29.78 25.06
N ALA A 411 -0.37 29.74 26.28
CA ALA A 411 0.93 30.31 26.58
C ALA A 411 2.04 29.48 25.91
N PRO A 412 3.19 30.09 25.55
CA PRO A 412 4.30 29.37 24.93
C PRO A 412 4.80 28.15 25.74
N ILE A 413 4.71 28.22 27.07
CA ILE A 413 5.10 27.12 27.95
C ILE A 413 4.21 25.88 27.76
N ASP A 414 2.90 26.08 27.56
CA ASP A 414 1.94 25.01 27.34
C ASP A 414 2.12 24.37 25.96
N VAL A 415 2.39 25.20 24.95
CA VAL A 415 2.74 24.72 23.60
C VAL A 415 4.03 23.90 23.63
N GLY A 416 5.02 24.30 24.44
CA GLY A 416 6.26 23.56 24.64
C GLY A 416 6.07 22.15 25.22
N ILE A 417 4.97 21.89 25.95
CA ILE A 417 4.62 20.53 26.40
C ILE A 417 4.19 19.68 25.20
N LEU A 418 3.35 20.23 24.32
CA LEU A 418 2.90 19.55 23.11
C LEU A 418 4.08 19.25 22.17
N GLU A 419 5.01 20.18 22.00
CA GLU A 419 6.22 19.98 21.19
C GLU A 419 7.09 18.81 21.69
N ARG A 420 7.29 18.70 23.01
CA ARG A 420 8.00 17.55 23.60
C ARG A 420 7.25 16.25 23.38
N GLN A 421 5.92 16.27 23.53
CA GLN A 421 5.11 15.07 23.34
C GLN A 421 5.13 14.58 21.88
N LEU A 422 5.16 15.50 20.91
CA LEU A 422 5.32 15.15 19.50
C LEU A 422 6.69 14.51 19.23
N CYS A 423 7.75 14.98 19.86
CA CYS A 423 9.07 14.35 19.77
C CYS A 423 9.03 12.88 20.22
N GLU A 424 8.34 12.58 21.33
CA GLU A 424 8.17 11.20 21.81
C GLU A 424 7.29 10.34 20.88
N TRP A 425 6.26 10.94 20.29
CA TRP A 425 5.29 10.20 19.48
C TRP A 425 5.75 9.93 18.05
N ILE A 426 6.41 10.88 17.42
CA ILE A 426 6.75 10.81 16.00
C ILE A 426 8.24 11.00 15.72
N GLY A 427 9.11 11.14 16.73
CA GLY A 427 10.58 11.16 16.55
C GLY A 427 11.20 12.56 16.64
N GLU A 428 12.53 12.62 16.68
CA GLU A 428 13.28 13.87 16.81
C GLU A 428 13.09 14.84 15.63
N ASP A 429 12.79 14.29 14.45
CA ASP A 429 12.47 15.00 13.22
C ASP A 429 11.01 15.48 13.14
N TRP A 430 10.26 15.45 14.26
CA TRP A 430 8.85 15.86 14.29
C TRP A 430 8.61 17.25 13.70
N LYS A 431 9.56 18.19 13.87
CA LYS A 431 9.46 19.54 13.30
C LYS A 431 9.42 19.52 11.78
N GLU A 432 10.28 18.72 11.17
CA GLU A 432 10.36 18.60 9.71
C GLU A 432 9.10 17.96 9.15
N LEU A 433 8.56 16.95 9.84
CA LEU A 433 7.31 16.29 9.48
C LEU A 433 6.11 17.23 9.56
N VAL A 434 6.03 18.01 10.64
CA VAL A 434 4.86 18.83 10.94
C VAL A 434 4.88 20.17 10.20
N ASP A 435 6.05 20.81 10.04
CA ASP A 435 6.18 22.11 9.37
C ASP A 435 6.47 22.01 7.85
N ASN A 436 6.34 20.83 7.24
CA ASN A 436 6.52 20.60 5.80
C ASN A 436 5.67 21.58 4.96
N PRO A 437 6.19 22.14 3.84
CA PRO A 437 5.46 22.93 2.86
C PRO A 437 4.05 22.43 2.51
N ASP A 438 3.85 21.12 2.38
CA ASP A 438 2.54 20.51 2.08
C ASP A 438 1.49 20.79 3.18
N MET A 439 1.94 20.91 4.43
CA MET A 439 1.09 21.23 5.59
C MET A 439 0.75 22.72 5.67
N GLN A 440 1.50 23.62 5.00
CA GLN A 440 1.16 25.05 4.96
C GLN A 440 -0.17 25.31 4.22
N GLN A 441 -0.59 24.42 3.32
CA GLN A 441 -1.92 24.48 2.71
C GLN A 441 -3.05 24.17 3.71
N ALA A 442 -2.77 23.46 4.81
CA ALA A 442 -3.75 23.20 5.87
C ALA A 442 -4.21 24.46 6.60
N LYS A 443 -3.36 25.51 6.65
CA LYS A 443 -3.72 26.84 7.19
C LYS A 443 -4.61 27.64 6.25
N ALA A 444 -4.71 27.26 4.97
CA ALA A 444 -5.57 27.94 4.03
C ALA A 444 -7.03 27.65 4.37
N ARG A 445 -7.62 28.50 5.23
CA ARG A 445 -9.06 28.62 5.34
C ARG A 445 -9.61 28.84 3.94
N ARG A 446 -10.61 28.05 3.53
CA ARG A 446 -11.41 28.42 2.36
C ARG A 446 -12.08 29.76 2.69
N ARG A 447 -11.45 30.86 2.25
CA ARG A 447 -12.07 32.18 2.30
C ARG A 447 -13.44 32.02 1.63
N GLY A 448 -14.49 32.40 2.32
CA GLY A 448 -15.77 32.64 1.66
C GLY A 448 -15.46 33.49 0.43
N SER A 449 -15.84 33.00 -0.75
CA SER A 449 -15.78 33.79 -1.97
C SER A 449 -16.35 35.18 -1.65
N PHE A 450 -15.61 36.22 -2.05
CA PHE A 450 -16.02 37.61 -1.98
C PHE A 450 -17.22 37.94 -2.90
N PHE A 451 -17.91 36.92 -3.42
CA PHE A 451 -19.19 37.04 -4.07
C PHE A 451 -20.17 36.05 -3.42
N SER A 452 -21.19 36.67 -2.85
CA SER A 452 -22.48 36.17 -2.38
C SER A 452 -23.07 35.05 -3.21
#